data_AF-A0A5C6Q6Z1-F1
#
_entry.id   AF-A0A5C6Q6Z1-F1
#
_cell.length_a   1.000
_cell.length_b   1.000
_cell.length_c   1.000
_cell.angle_alpha   90.00
_cell.angle_beta   90.00
_cell.angle_gamma   90.00
#
_symmetry.space_group_name_H-M   'P 1'
#
loop_
_entity.id
_entity.type
_entity.pdbx_description
1 polymer ?
#
loop_
_entity_poly.entity_id
_entity_poly.type
_entity_poly.pdbx_seq_one_letter_code
_entity_poly.pdbx_strand_id
1 'polypeptide(L)'
;MSKVIEVLMQMASNAEMSNTKSLAEMLSNANLTKAQELAIQTKDMDALKVATYNLPEIRCYPILLPDDKSEEVSTLINRTVANF
;
A
#
# COMPACT_ATOMS: atom_id res chain seq x y z
N MET A 1 -7.19 1.07 -13.79
CA MET A 1 -5.88 0.40 -13.55
C MET A 1 -4.99 1.42 -12.82
N SER A 2 -4.22 1.00 -11.82
CA SER A 2 -3.39 1.94 -11.04
C SER A 2 -2.22 2.46 -11.90
N LYS A 3 -1.98 3.77 -11.90
CA LYS A 3 -0.89 4.40 -12.67
C LYS A 3 0.50 3.93 -12.21
N VAL A 4 0.65 3.70 -10.91
CA VAL A 4 1.86 3.09 -10.34
C VAL A 4 2.10 1.71 -10.94
N ILE A 5 1.05 0.89 -11.11
CA ILE A 5 1.17 -0.45 -11.70
C ILE A 5 1.59 -0.36 -13.17
N GLU A 6 0.99 0.56 -13.95
CA GLU A 6 1.37 0.79 -15.36
C GLU A 6 2.86 1.13 -15.51
N VAL A 7 3.37 2.03 -14.67
CA VAL A 7 4.78 2.41 -14.65
C VAL A 7 5.68 1.24 -14.30
N LEU A 8 5.37 0.50 -13.23
CA LEU A 8 6.17 -0.66 -12.81
C LEU A 8 6.20 -1.76 -13.88
N MET A 9 5.08 -1.99 -14.59
CA MET A 9 5.03 -2.91 -15.73
C MET A 9 5.93 -2.45 -16.88
N GLN A 10 5.92 -1.15 -17.21
CA GLN A 10 6.81 -0.59 -18.24
C GLN A 10 8.28 -0.71 -17.83
N MET A 11 8.62 -0.46 -16.57
CA MET A 11 9.98 -0.64 -16.06
C MET A 11 10.44 -2.10 -16.14
N ALA A 12 9.57 -3.05 -15.82
CA ALA A 12 9.88 -4.48 -15.92
C ALA A 12 10.03 -4.95 -17.37
N SER A 13 9.35 -4.29 -18.31
CA SER A 13 9.30 -4.69 -19.72
C SER A 13 10.30 -3.95 -20.62
N ASN A 14 10.96 -2.89 -20.13
CA ASN A 14 11.87 -2.06 -20.91
C ASN A 14 13.23 -1.90 -20.23
N ALA A 15 14.27 -2.52 -20.82
CA ALA A 15 15.64 -2.48 -20.30
C ALA A 15 16.26 -1.07 -20.23
N GLU A 16 15.81 -0.13 -21.08
CA GLU A 16 16.24 1.27 -21.06
C GLU A 16 15.83 2.00 -19.78
N MET A 17 14.85 1.46 -19.04
CA MET A 17 14.40 2.02 -17.76
C MET A 17 15.40 1.77 -16.62
N SER A 18 16.49 1.03 -16.88
CA SER A 18 17.65 1.00 -15.98
C SER A 18 18.43 2.33 -15.97
N ASN A 19 18.26 3.16 -17.00
CA ASN A 19 18.85 4.49 -17.08
C ASN A 19 18.00 5.50 -16.28
N THR A 20 18.65 6.21 -15.36
CA THR A 20 18.01 7.20 -14.48
C THR A 20 17.36 8.35 -15.24
N LYS A 21 17.91 8.75 -16.39
CA LYS A 21 17.34 9.81 -17.23
C LYS A 21 16.05 9.37 -17.92
N SER A 22 16.08 8.22 -18.58
CA SER A 22 14.91 7.62 -19.25
C SER A 22 13.78 7.36 -18.24
N LEU A 23 14.13 6.89 -17.04
CA LEU A 23 13.18 6.68 -15.95
C LEU A 23 12.57 8.01 -15.48
N ALA A 24 13.37 9.07 -15.28
CA ALA A 24 12.86 10.37 -14.85
C ALA A 24 11.92 11.02 -15.87
N GLU A 25 12.22 10.91 -17.17
CA GLU A 25 11.34 11.39 -18.25
C GLU A 25 10.02 10.62 -18.28
N MET A 26 10.05 9.29 -18.12
CA MET A 26 8.83 8.48 -18.04
C MET A 26 7.98 8.86 -16.81
N LEU A 27 8.61 8.99 -15.65
CA LEU A 27 7.91 9.32 -14.39
C LEU A 27 7.24 10.70 -14.45
N SER A 28 7.91 11.70 -15.04
CA SER A 28 7.37 13.06 -15.21
C SER A 28 6.09 13.09 -16.05
N ASN A 29 5.91 12.09 -16.93
CA ASN A 29 4.72 11.95 -17.78
C ASN A 29 3.65 11.01 -17.20
N ALA A 30 3.95 10.30 -16.10
CA ALA A 30 3.10 9.24 -15.56
C ALA A 30 1.97 9.76 -14.63
N ASN A 31 1.90 11.06 -14.38
CA ASN A 31 0.92 11.72 -13.51
C ASN A 31 0.84 11.05 -12.12
N LEU A 32 2.01 10.81 -11.53
CA LEU A 32 2.16 10.25 -10.20
C LEU A 32 2.29 11.37 -9.16
N THR A 33 2.06 11.05 -7.89
CA THR A 33 2.41 11.98 -6.82
C THR A 33 3.93 12.02 -6.64
N LYS A 34 4.46 13.15 -6.14
CA LYS A 34 5.90 13.28 -5.85
C LYS A 34 6.44 12.17 -4.93
N ALA A 35 5.62 11.70 -3.98
CA ALA A 35 6.00 10.62 -3.09
C ALA A 35 6.14 9.28 -3.83
N GLN A 36 5.24 9.00 -4.78
CA GLN A 36 5.31 7.81 -5.63
C GLN A 36 6.50 7.87 -6.58
N GLU A 37 6.73 9.02 -7.25
CA GLU A 37 7.88 9.22 -8.12
C GLU A 37 9.20 9.00 -7.38
N LEU A 38 9.34 9.62 -6.21
CA LEU A 38 10.54 9.50 -5.39
C LEU A 38 10.76 8.05 -4.95
N ALA A 39 9.74 7.38 -4.46
CA ALA A 39 9.84 5.99 -4.03
C ALA A 39 10.21 5.04 -5.19
N ILE A 40 9.71 5.29 -6.41
CA ILE A 40 10.11 4.53 -7.60
C ILE A 40 11.56 4.81 -7.98
N GLN A 41 11.99 6.08 -7.96
CA GLN A 41 13.37 6.48 -8.29
C GLN A 41 14.39 5.88 -7.31
N THR A 42 14.08 5.88 -6.02
CA THR A 42 14.95 5.30 -4.98
C THR A 42 14.81 3.79 -4.84
N LYS A 43 13.87 3.17 -5.57
CA LYS A 43 13.49 1.75 -5.44
C LYS A 43 13.09 1.37 -4.01
N ASP A 44 12.56 2.33 -3.25
CA ASP A 44 12.11 2.14 -1.88
C ASP A 44 10.70 1.53 -1.89
N MET A 45 10.65 0.22 -1.70
CA MET A 45 9.40 -0.53 -1.73
C MET A 45 8.45 -0.18 -0.58
N ASP A 46 8.99 0.21 0.59
CA ASP A 46 8.16 0.53 1.75
C ASP A 46 7.58 1.93 1.63
N ALA A 47 8.37 2.91 1.18
CA ALA A 47 7.86 4.22 0.80
C ALA A 47 6.83 4.12 -0.33
N LEU A 48 7.04 3.22 -1.30
CA LEU A 48 6.09 3.02 -2.40
C LEU A 48 4.77 2.42 -1.92
N LYS A 49 4.80 1.45 -1.00
CA LYS A 49 3.59 0.90 -0.37
C LYS A 49 2.80 2.02 0.32
N VAL A 50 3.44 2.81 1.17
CA VAL A 50 2.80 3.92 1.89
C VAL A 50 2.23 4.96 0.91
N ALA A 51 2.96 5.29 -0.16
CA ALA A 51 2.53 6.28 -1.14
C ALA A 51 1.44 5.77 -2.12
N THR A 52 1.23 4.46 -2.20
CA THR A 52 0.25 3.83 -3.10
C THR A 52 -1.00 3.36 -2.37
N TYR A 53 -0.85 2.86 -1.15
CA TYR A 53 -1.95 2.37 -0.33
C TYR A 53 -2.56 3.49 0.49
N ASN A 54 -3.58 4.13 -0.06
CA ASN A 54 -4.55 4.88 0.73
C ASN A 54 -5.75 3.97 1.06
N LEU A 55 -5.50 2.85 1.75
CA LEU A 55 -6.61 2.03 2.24
C LEU A 55 -7.30 2.79 3.37
N PRO A 56 -8.64 2.93 3.34
CA PRO A 56 -9.35 3.47 4.48
C PRO A 56 -9.05 2.59 5.69
N GLU A 57 -8.66 3.22 6.79
CA GLU A 57 -8.49 2.53 8.06
C GLU A 57 -9.85 1.95 8.47
N ILE A 58 -10.01 0.63 8.37
CA ILE A 58 -11.24 -0.05 8.80
C ILE A 58 -11.18 -0.14 10.32
N ARG A 59 -11.85 0.80 10.99
CA ARG A 59 -12.02 0.78 12.44
C ARG A 59 -13.18 -0.13 12.81
N CYS A 60 -12.87 -1.33 13.30
CA CYS A 60 -13.86 -2.23 13.89
C CYS A 60 -14.15 -1.79 15.33
N TYR A 61 -15.33 -1.24 15.59
CA TYR A 61 -15.78 -0.95 16.95
C TYR A 61 -16.44 -2.20 17.53
N PRO A 62 -16.12 -2.61 18.77
CA PRO A 62 -16.85 -3.69 19.41
C PRO A 62 -18.31 -3.27 19.59
N ILE A 63 -19.23 -4.11 19.09
CA ILE A 63 -20.65 -3.96 19.40
C ILE A 63 -20.82 -4.42 20.84
N LEU A 64 -21.02 -3.47 21.76
CA LEU A 64 -21.44 -3.76 23.13
C LEU A 64 -22.94 -4.05 23.08
N LEU A 65 -23.30 -5.33 23.17
CA LEU A 65 -24.69 -5.72 23.40
C LEU A 65 -25.05 -5.33 24.85
N PRO A 66 -26.27 -4.81 25.09
CA PRO A 66 -26.70 -4.51 26.44
C PRO A 66 -26.66 -5.78 27.30
N ASP A 67 -26.12 -5.65 28.52
CA ASP A 67 -26.03 -6.73 29.51
C ASP A 67 -27.43 -7.10 30.02
N ASP A 68 -28.17 -7.89 29.25
CA ASP A 68 -29.21 -8.75 29.80
C ASP A 68 -28.52 -10.06 30.20
N LYS A 69 -28.16 -10.13 31.48
CA LYS A 69 -27.58 -11.25 32.22
C LYS A 69 -27.60 -12.60 31.48
N SER A 70 -26.43 -13.24 31.47
CA SER A 70 -26.09 -14.61 31.09
C SER A 70 -25.96 -14.88 29.58
N GLU A 71 -24.74 -15.05 29.10
CA GLU A 71 -24.12 -16.36 28.82
C GLU A 71 -22.72 -16.16 28.20
N GLU A 72 -21.91 -17.21 28.28
CA GLU A 72 -20.46 -17.29 28.16
C GLU A 72 -19.78 -16.33 27.16
N VAL A 73 -18.81 -15.57 27.66
CA VAL A 73 -17.87 -14.77 26.86
C VAL A 73 -17.03 -15.71 25.99
N SER A 74 -17.47 -15.96 24.77
CA SER A 74 -16.62 -16.56 23.74
C SER A 74 -15.56 -15.54 23.33
N THR A 75 -14.40 -15.61 23.99
CA THR A 75 -13.20 -14.86 23.58
C THR A 75 -12.73 -15.33 22.22
N LEU A 76 -13.00 -14.57 21.17
CA LEU A 76 -12.33 -14.72 19.88
C LEU A 76 -10.91 -14.14 20.02
N ILE A 77 -9.94 -15.01 20.29
CA ILE A 77 -8.52 -14.64 20.26
C ILE A 77 -8.12 -14.46 18.79
N ASN A 78 -7.94 -13.21 18.35
CA ASN A 78 -7.32 -12.94 17.05
C ASN A 78 -5.85 -13.39 17.11
N ARG A 79 -5.53 -14.51 16.44
CA ARG A 79 -4.17 -15.06 16.35
C ARG A 79 -3.31 -14.38 15.28
N THR A 80 -3.80 -13.33 14.64
CA THR A 80 -3.03 -12.59 13.63
C THR A 80 -2.21 -11.49 14.29
N VAL A 81 -1.36 -11.88 15.24
CA VAL A 81 -0.17 -11.12 15.60
C VAL A 81 1.00 -11.96 15.09
N ALA A 82 1.20 -11.95 13.77
CA ALA A 82 2.48 -12.34 13.22
C ALA A 82 3.37 -11.09 13.32
N ASN A 83 4.24 -11.12 14.33
CA ASN A 83 5.39 -10.25 14.58
C ASN A 83 5.73 -9.26 13.46
N PHE A 84 5.76 -7.97 13.80
CA PHE A 84 6.92 -7.09 13.58
C PHE A 84 6.99 -6.04 14.69
#